data_AF-A0A1Q5XN84-F1
#
_entry.id   AF-A0A1Q5XN84-F1
#
_cell.length_a   1.000
_cell.length_b   1.000
_cell.length_c   1.000
_cell.angle_alpha   90.00
_cell.angle_beta   90.00
_cell.angle_gamma   90.00
#
_symmetry.space_group_name_H-M   'P 1'
#
loop_
_entity.id
_entity.type
_entity.pdbx_description
1 polymer ?
#
loop_
_entity_poly.entity_id
_entity_poly.type
_entity_poly.pdbx_seq_one_letter_code
_entity_poly.pdbx_strand_id
1 'polypeptide(L)' 'MDYYFHPSPRPSSLELLSDEQLLNIYELAVEAKASLDFIEIIETVLTARNMGDFDRSED' A
#
# COMPACT_ATOMS: atom_id res chain seq x y z
N MET A 1 19.86 -20.17 -3.05
CA MET A 1 18.63 -19.97 -3.84
C MET A 1 18.43 -18.48 -3.93
N ASP A 2 18.98 -17.87 -4.98
CA ASP A 2 18.87 -16.44 -5.22
C ASP A 2 17.44 -16.14 -5.69
N TYR A 3 16.56 -15.90 -4.73
CA TYR A 3 15.19 -15.44 -4.97
C TYR A 3 15.27 -14.01 -5.51
N TYR A 4 15.45 -13.88 -6.82
CA TYR A 4 15.30 -12.61 -7.53
C TYR A 4 13.81 -12.24 -7.51
N PHE A 5 13.46 -11.32 -6.62
CA PHE A 5 12.14 -10.72 -6.55
C PHE A 5 11.95 -9.89 -7.82
N HIS A 6 11.27 -10.46 -8.81
CA HIS A 6 10.77 -9.71 -9.95
C HIS A 6 9.46 -9.04 -9.51
N PRO A 7 9.43 -7.73 -9.21
CA PRO A 7 8.15 -7.07 -8.98
C PRO A 7 7.31 -7.27 -10.24
N SER A 8 6.10 -7.79 -10.10
CA SER A 8 5.22 -7.93 -11.24
C SER A 8 5.04 -6.56 -11.90
N PRO A 9 5.11 -6.44 -13.23
CA PRO A 9 4.90 -5.16 -13.92
C PRO A 9 3.45 -4.66 -13.79
N ARG A 10 2.58 -5.46 -13.18
CA ARG A 10 1.23 -5.04 -12.81
C ARG A 10 1.29 -4.35 -11.44
N PRO A 11 0.68 -3.17 -11.31
CA PRO A 11 0.48 -2.56 -10.00
C PRO A 11 -0.24 -3.56 -9.10
N SER A 12 0.17 -3.61 -7.83
CA SER A 12 -0.54 -4.43 -6.86
C SER A 12 -2.01 -3.99 -6.80
N SER A 13 -2.94 -4.90 -6.47
CA SER A 13 -4.35 -4.54 -6.41
C SER A 13 -4.63 -3.38 -5.44
N LEU A 14 -3.77 -3.19 -4.43
CA LEU A 14 -3.82 -2.06 -3.51
C LEU A 14 -3.38 -0.74 -4.15
N GLU A 15 -2.38 -0.76 -5.05
CA GLU A 15 -1.92 0.42 -5.78
C GLU A 15 -2.97 1.01 -6.72
N LEU A 16 -3.97 0.22 -7.13
CA LEU A 16 -5.06 0.65 -8.01
C LEU A 16 -6.23 1.32 -7.29
N LEU A 17 -6.28 1.24 -5.96
CA LEU A 17 -7.35 1.84 -5.16
C LEU A 17 -7.14 3.34 -5.01
N SER A 18 -8.23 4.12 -4.89
CA SER A 18 -8.12 5.50 -4.43
C SER A 18 -7.70 5.54 -2.95
N ASP A 19 -7.20 6.69 -2.49
CA ASP A 19 -6.80 6.83 -1.08
C ASP A 19 -7.97 6.63 -0.13
N GLU A 20 -9.17 7.11 -0.49
CA GLU A 20 -10.40 6.87 0.27
C GLU A 20 -10.74 5.37 0.36
N GLN A 21 -10.61 4.63 -0.75
CA GLN A 21 -10.86 3.20 -0.77
C GLN A 21 -9.85 2.45 0.08
N LEU A 22 -8.57 2.84 0.01
CA LEU A 22 -7.50 2.20 0.76
C LEU A 22 -7.63 2.47 2.28
N LEU A 23 -8.00 3.69 2.66
CA LEU A 23 -8.30 4.05 4.05
C LEU A 23 -9.50 3.27 4.60
N ASN A 24 -10.58 3.16 3.83
CA ASN A 24 -11.74 2.38 4.24
C ASN A 24 -11.40 0.90 4.45
N ILE A 25 -10.55 0.31 3.58
CA ILE A 25 -10.08 -1.07 3.77
C ILE A 25 -9.22 -1.19 5.04
N TYR A 26 -8.35 -0.22 5.31
CA TYR A 26 -7.56 -0.20 6.54
C TYR A 26 -8.46 -0.17 7.79
N GLU A 27 -9.45 0.72 7.83
CA GLU A 27 -10.40 0.81 8.95
C GLU A 27 -11.16 -0.50 9.16
N LEU A 28 -11.68 -1.10 8.09
CA LEU A 28 -12.36 -2.39 8.13
C LEU A 28 -11.44 -3.52 8.59
N ALA A 29 -10.17 -3.52 8.18
CA ALA A 29 -9.19 -4.53 8.58
C ALA A 29 -8.90 -4.45 10.09
N VAL A 30 -8.79 -3.23 10.64
CA VAL A 30 -8.60 -3.01 12.08
C VAL A 30 -9.85 -3.43 12.86
N GLU A 31 -11.05 -3.05 12.42
CA GLU A 31 -12.31 -3.41 13.07
C GLU A 31 -12.52 -4.94 13.07
N ALA A 32 -12.24 -5.60 11.95
CA ALA A 32 -12.34 -7.04 11.80
C ALA A 32 -11.24 -7.82 12.53
N LYS A 33 -10.25 -7.15 13.12
CA LYS A 33 -9.04 -7.76 13.70
C LYS A 33 -8.34 -8.70 12.71
N ALA A 34 -8.15 -8.21 11.48
CA ALA A 34 -7.38 -8.90 10.46
C ALA A 34 -5.93 -9.15 10.93
N SER A 35 -5.19 -10.00 10.21
CA SER A 35 -3.80 -10.29 10.56
C SER A 35 -2.95 -9.01 10.53
N LEU A 36 -2.02 -8.90 11.48
CA LEU A 36 -1.11 -7.76 11.58
C LEU A 36 -0.33 -7.55 10.27
N ASP A 37 0.17 -8.64 9.68
CA ASP A 37 0.85 -8.61 8.38
C ASP A 37 0.02 -7.94 7.27
N PHE A 38 -1.30 -8.11 7.28
CA PHE A 38 -2.17 -7.51 6.27
C PHE A 38 -2.36 -6.01 6.51
N ILE A 39 -2.50 -5.62 7.78
CA ILE A 39 -2.63 -4.22 8.19
C ILE A 39 -1.34 -3.47 7.86
N GLU A 40 -0.16 -4.03 8.18
CA GLU A 40 1.15 -3.45 7.89
C GLU A 40 1.39 -3.25 6.38
N ILE A 41 0.92 -4.18 5.54
CA ILE A 41 0.99 -4.02 4.07
C ILE A 41 0.18 -2.79 3.63
N ILE A 42 -1.02 -2.59 4.16
CA ILE A 42 -1.86 -1.44 3.80
C ILE A 42 -1.24 -0.12 4.28
N GLU A 43 -0.71 -0.10 5.51
CA GLU A 43 0.00 1.07 6.07
C GLU A 43 1.22 1.45 5.23
N THR A 44 1.98 0.43 4.77
CA THR A 44 3.15 0.64 3.92
C THR A 44 2.76 1.32 2.61
N VAL A 45 1.66 0.88 1.98
CA VAL A 45 1.16 1.48 0.73
C VAL A 45 0.66 2.91 0.97
N LEU A 46 -0.11 3.16 2.03
CA LEU A 46 -0.59 4.51 2.40
C LEU A 46 0.57 5.47 2.66
N THR A 47 1.62 5.00 3.35
CA THR A 47 2.81 5.78 3.66
C THR A 47 3.60 6.10 2.40
N ALA A 48 3.80 5.11 1.51
CA ALA A 48 4.50 5.30 0.25
C ALA A 48 3.80 6.34 -0.65
N ARG A 49 2.46 6.37 -0.67
CA ARG A 49 1.69 7.38 -1.43
C ARG A 49 1.85 8.79 -0.87
N ASN A 50 1.76 8.95 0.45
CA ASN A 50 1.98 10.23 1.10
C ASN A 50 3.41 10.76 0.92
N MET A 51 4.40 9.86 0.84
CA MET A 51 5.80 10.25 0.56
C MET A 51 6.05 10.56 -0.92
N GLY A 52 5.36 9.87 -1.84
CA GLY A 52 5.49 10.09 -3.29
C GLY A 52 4.96 11.45 -3.78
N ASP A 53 4.08 12.09 -3.01
CA ASP A 53 3.62 13.46 -3.31
C ASP A 53 4.69 14.52 -2.97
N PHE A 54 5.56 14.25 -1.99
CA PHE A 54 6.67 15.14 -1.63
C PHE A 54 7.82 15.13 -2.65
N ASP A 55 7.94 14.12 -3.50
CA ASP A 55 9.05 13.95 -4.47
C ASP A 55 8.75 14.52 -5.88
N ARG A 56 7.56 15.13 -6.10
CA ARG A 56 7.19 15.73 -7.39
C ARG A 56 7.30 17.27 -7.44
N SER A 57 8.06 17.85 -6.53
CA SER A 57 8.35 19.29 -6.51
C SER A 57 9.81 19.60 -6.90
N GLU A 58 10.36 18.98 -7.93
CA GLU A 58 11.54 19.49 -8.66
C GLU A 58 11.41 19.16 -10.16
N ASP A 59 10.78 20.06 -10.93
CA ASP A 59 11.33 20.70 -12.15
C ASP A 59 10.43 21.86 -12.61
#